data_AF-A0A2G9TAB3-F1
#
_entry.id   AF-A0A2G9TAB3-F1
#
_cell.length_a   1.000
_cell.length_b   1.000
_cell.length_c   1.000
_cell.angle_alpha   90.00
_cell.angle_beta   90.00
_cell.angle_gamma   90.00
#
_symmetry.space_group_name_H-M   'P 1'
#
loop_
_entity.id
_entity.type
_entity.pdbx_description
1 polymer ?
#
loop_
_entity_poly.entity_id
_entity_poly.type
_entity_poly.pdbx_seq_one_letter_code
_entity_poly.pdbx_strand_id
1 'polypeptide(L)'
;CQNLHALLHELSNEGAREQFSNFLEEIILPQLVASTEHGERECHIVVLLDEDVVDWDDEYPPQMGEETTHVVYSSHLYKFFKYAENRDCAKQVLKSRGLKKIRLGMEGYPTHKEKVKKRFNKAEG
;
A
#
# COMPACT_ATOMS: atom_id res chain seq x y z
N CYS A 1 6.92 -14.52 -35.29
CA CYS A 1 7.16 -13.26 -34.55
C CYS A 1 6.87 -13.46 -33.06
N GLN A 2 7.86 -13.89 -32.27
CA GLN A 2 7.72 -14.12 -30.82
C GLN A 2 8.36 -13.01 -29.95
N ASN A 3 9.03 -12.02 -30.54
CA ASN A 3 9.86 -11.06 -29.81
C ASN A 3 9.23 -9.70 -29.49
N LEU A 4 8.09 -9.34 -30.10
CA LEU A 4 7.50 -8.01 -29.86
C LEU A 4 6.77 -7.94 -28.51
N HIS A 5 6.02 -8.97 -28.15
CA HIS A 5 5.31 -9.02 -26.87
C HIS A 5 6.26 -9.06 -25.68
N ALA A 6 7.35 -9.84 -25.78
CA ALA A 6 8.39 -9.88 -24.75
C ALA A 6 9.06 -8.52 -24.57
N LEU A 7 9.43 -7.87 -25.69
CA LEU A 7 10.03 -6.52 -25.66
C LEU A 7 9.09 -5.47 -25.06
N LEU A 8 7.81 -5.48 -25.44
CA LEU A 8 6.83 -4.53 -24.90
C LEU A 8 6.59 -4.75 -23.40
N HIS A 9 6.58 -6.01 -22.95
CA HIS A 9 6.45 -6.34 -21.55
C HIS A 9 7.68 -5.91 -20.73
N GLU A 10 8.89 -6.09 -21.26
CA GLU A 10 10.11 -5.59 -20.63
C GLU A 10 10.13 -4.05 -20.53
N LEU A 11 9.77 -3.35 -21.62
CA LEU A 11 9.68 -1.89 -21.62
C LEU A 11 8.61 -1.37 -20.64
N SER A 12 7.45 -2.05 -20.57
CA SER A 12 6.39 -1.71 -19.63
C SER A 12 6.84 -1.88 -18.18
N ASN A 13 7.56 -2.97 -17.87
CA ASN A 13 8.09 -3.21 -16.53
C ASN A 13 9.17 -2.20 -16.14
N GLU A 14 10.02 -1.78 -17.07
CA GLU A 14 11.02 -0.76 -16.80
C GLU A 14 10.35 0.59 -16.48
N GLY A 15 9.37 1.00 -17.29
CA GLY A 15 8.58 2.21 -17.01
C GLY A 15 7.85 2.13 -15.66
N ALA A 16 7.31 0.96 -15.29
CA ALA A 16 6.66 0.77 -13.99
C ALA A 16 7.66 0.87 -12.82
N ARG A 17 8.90 0.40 -12.98
CA ARG A 17 9.96 0.52 -11.96
C ARG A 17 10.42 1.96 -11.77
N GLU A 18 10.60 2.70 -12.87
CA GLU A 18 10.94 4.12 -12.82
C GLU A 18 9.81 4.91 -12.15
N GLN A 19 8.57 4.69 -12.58
CA GLN A 19 7.41 5.34 -11.99
C GLN A 19 7.27 5.04 -10.49
N PHE A 20 7.46 3.78 -10.09
CA PHE A 20 7.45 3.42 -8.68
C PHE A 20 8.62 4.02 -7.90
N SER A 21 9.80 4.18 -8.52
CA SER A 21 10.94 4.84 -7.88
C SER A 21 10.62 6.28 -7.53
N ASN A 22 9.91 7.00 -8.40
CA ASN A 22 9.45 8.36 -8.11
C ASN A 22 8.46 8.38 -6.95
N PHE A 23 7.46 7.49 -6.96
CA PHE A 23 6.52 7.37 -5.83
C PHE A 23 7.23 6.99 -4.51
N LEU A 24 8.25 6.13 -4.61
CA LEU A 24 9.04 5.73 -3.46
C LEU A 24 9.73 6.93 -2.82
N GLU A 25 10.37 7.77 -3.63
CA GLU A 25 11.13 8.93 -3.16
C GLU A 25 10.25 10.07 -2.67
N GLU A 26 9.16 10.37 -3.40
CA GLU A 26 8.30 11.51 -3.10
C GLU A 26 7.30 11.22 -1.97
N ILE A 27 6.84 9.98 -1.85
CA ILE A 27 5.67 9.66 -1.01
C ILE A 27 6.04 8.67 0.10
N ILE A 28 6.72 7.57 -0.22
CA ILE A 28 6.92 6.46 0.73
C ILE A 28 8.11 6.70 1.68
N LEU A 29 9.24 7.21 1.18
CA LEU A 29 10.42 7.48 2.01
C LEU A 29 10.15 8.48 3.15
N PRO A 30 9.41 9.59 2.94
CA PRO A 30 9.02 10.48 4.04
C PRO A 30 8.29 9.75 5.17
N GLN A 31 7.39 8.81 4.85
CA GLN A 31 6.67 8.02 5.86
C GLN A 31 7.62 7.07 6.60
N LEU A 32 8.55 6.41 5.89
CA LEU A 32 9.54 5.55 6.53
C LEU A 32 10.44 6.30 7.52
N VAL A 33 10.85 7.52 7.17
CA VAL A 33 11.65 8.38 8.06
C VAL A 33 10.84 8.65 9.34
N ALA A 34 9.60 9.09 9.19
CA ALA A 34 8.70 9.32 10.32
C ALA A 34 8.52 8.07 11.18
N SER A 35 8.28 6.89 10.60
CA SER A 35 8.15 5.63 11.37
C SER A 35 9.42 5.28 12.14
N THR A 36 10.60 5.52 11.53
CA THR A 36 11.89 5.19 12.15
C THR A 36 12.19 6.09 13.34
N GLU A 37 11.81 7.38 13.26
CA GLU A 37 11.94 8.33 14.38
C GLU A 37 11.08 7.93 15.59
N HIS A 38 9.94 7.28 15.36
CA HIS A 38 9.08 6.74 16.42
C HIS A 38 9.52 5.35 16.92
N GLY A 39 10.61 4.79 16.38
CA GLY A 39 11.15 3.49 16.78
C GLY A 39 10.40 2.28 16.22
N GLU A 40 9.58 2.47 15.19
CA GLU A 40 8.83 1.40 14.55
C GLU A 40 9.77 0.41 13.82
N ARG A 41 9.50 -0.89 13.98
CA ARG A 41 10.33 -1.95 13.36
C ARG A 41 9.94 -2.25 11.92
N GLU A 42 8.69 -1.99 11.56
CA GLU A 42 8.10 -2.15 10.24
C GLU A 42 7.27 -0.90 9.95
N CYS A 43 7.34 -0.40 8.72
CA CYS A 43 6.57 0.76 8.27
C CYS A 43 5.41 0.23 7.43
N HIS A 44 4.19 0.28 7.97
CA HIS A 44 2.99 -0.12 7.26
C HIS A 44 2.36 1.11 6.64
N ILE A 45 2.27 1.15 5.31
CA ILE A 45 1.69 2.27 4.59
C ILE A 45 0.43 1.79 3.86
N VAL A 46 -0.67 2.47 4.12
CA VAL A 46 -1.93 2.30 3.40
C VAL A 46 -2.09 3.44 2.42
N VAL A 47 -2.31 3.11 1.15
CA VAL A 47 -2.55 4.09 0.09
C VAL A 47 -4.05 4.18 -0.18
N LEU A 48 -4.59 5.38 -0.05
CA LEU A 48 -5.99 5.72 -0.31
C LEU A 48 -6.12 6.68 -1.49
N LEU A 49 -7.33 6.80 -2.04
CA LEU A 49 -7.64 7.82 -3.05
C LEU A 49 -7.63 9.20 -2.40
N ASP A 50 -7.33 10.24 -3.18
CA ASP A 50 -7.32 11.62 -2.66
C ASP A 50 -8.68 12.09 -2.14
N GLU A 51 -9.76 11.44 -2.60
CA GLU A 51 -11.15 11.71 -2.24
C GLU A 51 -11.66 10.84 -1.08
N ASP A 52 -10.88 9.84 -0.65
CA ASP A 52 -11.29 8.95 0.45
C ASP A 52 -11.22 9.68 1.79
N VAL A 53 -12.23 9.46 2.64
CA VAL A 53 -12.28 10.01 4.00
C VAL A 53 -12.22 8.86 5.00
N VAL A 54 -11.17 8.81 5.81
CA VAL A 54 -11.08 7.83 6.89
C VAL A 54 -11.94 8.32 8.05
N ASP A 55 -13.09 7.66 8.26
CA ASP A 55 -14.04 7.91 9.34
C ASP A 55 -14.05 6.70 10.28
N TRP A 56 -13.39 6.84 11.42
CA TRP A 56 -13.36 5.82 12.46
C TRP A 56 -14.60 5.95 13.34
N ASP A 57 -15.24 4.81 13.65
CA ASP A 57 -16.26 4.78 14.68
C ASP A 57 -15.56 4.74 16.05
N ASP A 58 -15.68 5.81 16.85
CA ASP A 58 -15.15 5.90 18.21
C ASP A 58 -15.61 4.73 19.11
N GLU A 59 -16.75 4.12 18.79
CA GLU A 59 -17.34 3.00 19.54
C GLU A 59 -16.77 1.64 19.09
N TYR A 60 -16.14 1.57 17.90
CA TYR A 60 -15.58 0.35 17.30
C TYR A 60 -14.28 0.63 16.52
N PRO A 61 -13.16 0.90 17.23
CA PRO A 61 -11.87 1.08 16.57
C PRO A 61 -11.46 -0.19 15.80
N PRO A 62 -10.70 -0.05 14.70
CA PRO A 62 -10.19 -1.19 13.94
C PRO A 62 -9.36 -2.12 14.83
N GLN A 63 -9.50 -3.43 14.62
CA GLN A 63 -8.64 -4.42 15.28
C GLN A 63 -7.18 -4.36 14.76
N MET A 64 -6.96 -3.72 13.62
CA MET A 64 -5.62 -3.44 13.10
C MET A 64 -5.11 -2.21 13.86
N GLY A 65 -4.31 -2.45 14.89
CA GLY A 65 -3.81 -1.44 15.81
C GLY A 65 -3.30 -0.20 15.09
N GLU A 66 -3.89 0.95 15.45
CA GLU A 66 -3.57 2.27 14.92
C GLU A 66 -2.09 2.67 15.13
N GLU A 67 -1.38 2.00 16.03
CA GLU A 67 -0.10 2.49 16.54
C GLU A 67 1.07 2.45 15.54
N THR A 68 0.94 1.80 14.38
CA THR A 68 2.05 1.68 13.40
C THR A 68 1.64 1.77 11.92
N THR A 69 0.43 2.28 11.62
CA THR A 69 -0.05 2.37 10.22
C THR A 69 -0.06 3.81 9.74
N HIS A 70 0.68 4.08 8.66
CA HIS A 70 0.82 5.37 8.02
C HIS A 70 -0.13 5.45 6.82
N VAL A 71 -0.97 6.48 6.76
CA VAL A 71 -1.94 6.66 5.67
C VAL A 71 -1.40 7.67 4.67
N VAL A 72 -1.46 7.33 3.39
CA VAL A 72 -1.04 8.16 2.27
C VAL A 72 -2.20 8.33 1.31
N TYR A 73 -2.52 9.57 0.98
CA TYR A 73 -3.51 9.92 -0.03
C TYR A 73 -2.80 10.19 -1.35
N SER A 74 -3.05 9.34 -2.34
CA SER A 74 -2.54 9.53 -3.70
C SER A 74 -3.33 8.68 -4.68
N SER A 75 -4.22 9.31 -5.45
CA SER A 75 -4.96 8.61 -6.51
C SER A 75 -4.04 8.01 -7.58
N HIS A 76 -2.87 8.61 -7.80
CA HIS A 76 -1.88 8.15 -8.77
C HIS A 76 -1.20 6.86 -8.29
N LEU A 77 -0.74 6.83 -7.04
CA LEU A 77 -0.15 5.64 -6.43
C LEU A 77 -1.19 4.53 -6.24
N TYR A 78 -2.42 4.88 -5.89
CA TYR A 78 -3.54 3.94 -5.80
C TYR A 78 -3.80 3.28 -7.16
N LYS A 79 -3.95 4.07 -8.24
CA LYS A 79 -4.12 3.56 -9.61
C LYS A 79 -2.94 2.71 -10.06
N PHE A 80 -1.72 3.06 -9.67
CA PHE A 80 -0.52 2.26 -9.94
C PHE A 80 -0.66 0.85 -9.36
N PHE A 81 -1.07 0.72 -8.09
CA PHE A 81 -1.22 -0.57 -7.41
C PHE A 81 -2.41 -1.42 -7.87
N LYS A 82 -3.38 -0.84 -8.58
CA LYS A 82 -4.49 -1.58 -9.20
C LYS A 82 -4.01 -2.69 -10.15
N TYR A 83 -2.84 -2.51 -10.77
CA TYR A 83 -2.26 -3.47 -11.70
C TYR A 83 -1.35 -4.47 -10.97
N ALA A 84 -1.54 -5.78 -11.22
CA ALA A 84 -0.75 -6.84 -10.57
C ALA A 84 0.75 -6.75 -10.93
N GLU A 85 1.07 -6.51 -12.20
CA GLU A 85 2.44 -6.37 -12.70
C GLU A 85 3.19 -5.22 -12.01
N ASN A 86 2.51 -4.09 -11.80
CA ASN A 86 3.05 -2.95 -11.07
C ASN A 86 3.35 -3.28 -9.61
N ARG A 87 2.49 -4.09 -8.95
CA ARG A 87 2.75 -4.56 -7.58
C ARG A 87 3.99 -5.44 -7.51
N ASP A 88 4.22 -6.31 -8.49
CA ASP A 88 5.42 -7.12 -8.54
C ASP A 88 6.67 -6.30 -8.85
N CYS A 89 6.57 -5.29 -9.74
CA CYS A 89 7.64 -4.32 -9.97
C CYS A 89 7.99 -3.55 -8.68
N ALA A 90 6.99 -3.04 -7.96
CA ALA A 90 7.17 -2.34 -6.70
C ALA A 90 7.89 -3.21 -5.65
N LYS A 91 7.47 -4.47 -5.48
CA LYS A 91 8.15 -5.43 -4.59
C LYS A 91 9.61 -5.64 -4.98
N GLN A 92 9.91 -5.73 -6.27
CA GLN A 92 11.29 -5.88 -6.76
C GLN A 92 12.13 -4.64 -6.44
N VAL A 93 11.59 -3.43 -6.64
CA VAL A 93 12.29 -2.17 -6.33
C VAL A 93 12.54 -2.03 -4.82
N LEU A 94 11.55 -2.33 -3.97
CA LEU A 94 11.75 -2.33 -2.52
C LEU A 94 12.83 -3.33 -2.11
N LYS A 95 12.84 -4.53 -2.69
CA LYS A 95 13.84 -5.57 -2.43
C LYS A 95 15.24 -5.14 -2.89
N SER A 96 15.37 -4.55 -4.07
CA SER A 96 16.67 -4.12 -4.62
C SER A 96 17.27 -2.95 -3.83
N ARG A 97 16.44 -2.05 -3.32
CA ARG A 97 16.84 -0.94 -2.45
C ARG A 97 17.01 -1.34 -0.97
N GLY A 98 16.82 -2.61 -0.61
CA GLY A 98 17.00 -3.10 0.76
C GLY A 98 15.86 -2.74 1.73
N LEU A 99 14.75 -2.21 1.22
CA LEU A 99 13.60 -1.70 1.99
C LEU A 99 12.60 -2.81 2.36
N LYS A 100 13.09 -3.90 2.95
CA LYS A 100 12.27 -5.08 3.27
C LYS A 100 11.26 -4.87 4.41
N LYS A 101 11.40 -3.77 5.16
CA LYS A 101 10.57 -3.41 6.31
C LYS A 101 9.35 -2.56 5.94
N ILE A 102 9.23 -2.16 4.68
CA ILE A 102 8.08 -1.41 4.20
C ILE A 102 7.01 -2.40 3.75
N ARG A 103 5.80 -2.23 4.26
CA ARG A 103 4.61 -2.97 3.82
C ARG A 103 3.62 -1.99 3.21
N LEU A 104 3.30 -2.19 1.94
CA LEU A 104 2.37 -1.34 1.19
C LEU A 104 1.03 -2.07 1.03
N GLY A 105 -0.06 -1.40 1.40
CA GLY A 105 -1.43 -1.88 1.25
C GLY A 105 -2.31 -0.85 0.55
N MET A 106 -3.38 -1.30 -0.11
CA MET A 106 -4.34 -0.45 -0.84
C MET A 106 -5.80 -0.77 -0.49
N GLU A 107 -6.06 -1.79 0.34
CA GLU A 107 -7.40 -2.35 0.53
C GLU A 107 -7.58 -2.86 1.97
N GLY A 108 -8.75 -2.62 2.56
CA GLY A 108 -9.13 -3.11 3.90
C GLY A 108 -8.91 -2.14 5.07
N TYR A 109 -8.41 -0.93 4.80
CA TYR A 109 -8.47 0.17 5.76
C TYR A 109 -9.83 0.85 5.60
N PRO A 110 -10.65 0.99 6.65
CA PRO A 110 -12.01 1.48 6.49
C PRO A 110 -11.99 2.95 6.07
N THR A 111 -12.34 3.20 4.81
CA THR A 111 -12.38 4.53 4.19
C THR A 111 -13.78 5.11 4.08
N HIS A 112 -14.73 4.53 4.79
CA HIS A 112 -16.06 5.05 5.08
C HIS A 112 -16.72 4.07 6.06
N LYS A 113 -17.90 4.41 6.62
CA LYS A 113 -18.76 3.57 7.51
C LYS A 113 -19.16 2.19 6.93
N GLU A 114 -18.22 1.39 6.48
CA GLU A 114 -18.41 -0.04 6.35
C GLU A 114 -18.47 -0.58 7.76
N LYS A 115 -19.71 -0.76 8.24
CA LYS A 115 -20.01 -1.63 9.38
C LYS A 115 -19.17 -2.88 9.17
N VAL A 116 -18.12 -3.06 9.98
CA VAL A 116 -17.40 -4.32 10.08
C VAL A 116 -18.48 -5.37 10.38
N LYS A 117 -18.98 -6.04 9.33
CA LYS A 117 -19.96 -7.10 9.49
C LYS A 117 -19.23 -8.17 10.27
N LYS A 118 -19.50 -8.22 11.56
CA LYS A 118 -19.11 -9.34 12.43
C LYS A 118 -19.40 -10.60 11.64
N ARG A 119 -18.37 -11.33 11.22
CA ARG A 119 -18.51 -12.77 11.06
C ARG A 119 -18.90 -13.24 12.45
N PHE A 120 -20.19 -13.38 12.69
CA PHE A 120 -20.68 -14.14 13.82
C PHE A 120 -20.07 -15.53 13.63
N ASN A 121 -18.96 -15.78 14.32
CA ASN A 121 -18.51 -17.12 14.58
C ASN A 121 -19.67 -17.75 15.34
N LYS A 122 -20.47 -18.54 14.62
CA LYS A 122 -21.49 -19.37 15.21
C LYS A 122 -20.75 -20.54 15.87
N ALA A 123 -20.14 -20.24 17.01
CA ALA A 123 -19.74 -21.22 17.98
C ALA A 123 -20.61 -20.98 19.21
N GLU A 124 -21.21 -22.07 19.66
CA GLU A 124 -21.87 -22.29 20.96
C GLU A 124 -23.38 -22.04 21.02
N GLY A 125 -24.09 -23.16 21.29
CA GLY A 125 -25.53 -23.30 21.41
C GLY A 125 -25.99 -24.65 20.88
#